data_AF-A0ABD1R6U7-F1
#
_entry.id   AF-A0ABD1R6U7-F1
#
_cell.length_a   1.000
_cell.length_b   1.000
_cell.length_c   1.000
_cell.angle_alpha   90.00
_cell.angle_beta   90.00
_cell.angle_gamma   90.00
#
_symmetry.space_group_name_H-M   'P 1'
#
loop_
_entity.id
_entity.type
_entity.pdbx_description
1 polymer ?
#
loop_
_entity_poly.entity_id
_entity_poly.type
_entity_poly.pdbx_seq_one_letter_code
_entity_poly.pdbx_strand_id
1 'polypeptide(L)'
;MNATLVLPELDANSFWRDDSGFHGIYDVEHFIKSLRYDVKIVESIPELRKNGKIKKLKAFQIRPPRDAPISWYTTFALEKMKEHSAIYLTPFSHRLAEEIDNPEYQRLRCRVNYHALRFKPHIMELSNKIVNRLRAQGHFMALHLRFEMDMLAFAG
;
A
#
# COMPACT_ATOMS: atom_id res chain seq x y z
N MET A 1 15.04 -10.85 1.52
CA MET A 1 15.66 -9.56 1.93
C MET A 1 15.35 -9.34 3.41
N ASN A 2 16.31 -8.93 4.23
CA ASN A 2 16.04 -8.56 5.62
C ASN A 2 15.66 -7.07 5.69
N ALA A 3 14.46 -6.75 5.22
CA ALA A 3 13.95 -5.39 5.10
C ALA A 3 12.73 -5.18 6.00
N THR A 4 12.50 -3.93 6.40
CA THR A 4 11.30 -3.52 7.15
C THR A 4 10.48 -2.58 6.26
N LEU A 5 9.19 -2.84 6.16
CA LEU A 5 8.24 -1.96 5.47
C LEU A 5 7.87 -0.81 6.40
N VAL A 6 8.05 0.42 5.94
CA VAL A 6 7.40 1.58 6.56
C VAL A 6 6.01 1.71 5.94
N LEU A 7 4.99 2.05 6.73
CA LEU A 7 3.63 2.22 6.19
C LEU A 7 3.65 3.15 4.96
N PRO A 8 2.91 2.79 3.90
CA PRO A 8 2.94 3.54 2.66
C PRO A 8 2.27 4.90 2.84
N GLU A 9 2.80 5.90 2.13
CA GLU A 9 2.13 7.17 1.95
C GLU A 9 1.18 7.04 0.74
N LEU A 10 -0.07 7.45 0.93
CA LEU A 10 -1.02 7.57 -0.17
C LEU A 10 -0.84 8.93 -0.82
N ASP A 11 -0.83 8.97 -2.15
CA ASP A 11 -0.73 10.23 -2.87
C ASP A 11 -1.99 11.06 -2.64
N ALA A 12 -1.84 12.16 -1.91
CA ALA A 12 -2.92 13.14 -1.67
C ALA A 12 -3.12 14.08 -2.87
N ASN A 13 -2.20 14.05 -3.85
CA ASN A 13 -2.18 14.98 -4.98
C ASN A 13 -2.69 14.33 -6.26
N SER A 14 -3.92 14.67 -6.65
CA SER A 14 -4.22 15.09 -8.04
C SER A 14 -5.70 15.40 -8.24
N PHE A 15 -6.61 14.71 -7.55
CA PHE A 15 -8.04 14.85 -7.83
C PHE A 15 -8.93 14.99 -6.59
N TRP A 16 -8.71 14.17 -5.56
CA TRP A 16 -9.64 14.05 -4.43
C TRP A 16 -9.32 14.94 -3.22
N ARG A 17 -8.08 15.49 -3.14
CA ARG A 17 -7.58 16.31 -2.02
C ARG A 17 -7.83 15.69 -0.64
N ASP A 18 -7.81 14.36 -0.56
CA ASP A 18 -8.00 13.62 0.69
C ASP A 18 -6.64 13.51 1.42
N ASP A 19 -6.57 14.10 2.62
CA ASP A 19 -5.40 14.10 3.48
C ASP A 19 -5.45 13.00 4.57
N SER A 20 -6.46 12.13 4.53
CA SER A 20 -6.63 11.01 5.48
C SER A 20 -5.41 10.09 5.52
N GLY A 21 -4.73 9.91 4.38
CA GLY A 21 -3.59 9.01 4.25
C GLY A 21 -3.92 7.56 4.59
N PHE A 22 -2.89 6.73 4.76
CA PHE A 22 -3.08 5.30 5.06
C PHE A 22 -3.75 5.08 6.42
N HIS A 23 -3.33 5.85 7.43
CA HIS A 23 -3.88 5.80 8.80
C HIS A 23 -5.31 6.28 8.91
N GLY A 24 -5.81 7.12 8.01
CA GLY A 24 -7.20 7.58 8.04
C GLY A 24 -8.15 6.56 7.45
N ILE A 25 -7.71 5.79 6.44
CA ILE A 25 -8.55 4.89 5.66
C ILE A 25 -8.54 3.45 6.21
N TYR A 26 -7.36 2.94 6.57
CA TYR A 26 -7.18 1.53 6.91
C TYR A 26 -7.02 1.30 8.43
N ASP A 27 -7.41 0.10 8.86
CA ASP A 27 -7.10 -0.43 10.18
C ASP A 27 -5.63 -0.87 10.23
N VAL A 28 -4.76 0.06 10.65
CA VAL A 28 -3.31 -0.12 10.70
C VAL A 28 -2.90 -1.23 11.66
N GLU A 29 -3.55 -1.35 12.81
CA GLU A 29 -3.24 -2.39 13.79
C GLU A 29 -3.53 -3.77 13.20
N HIS A 30 -4.71 -3.94 12.58
CA HIS A 30 -5.07 -5.17 11.90
C HIS A 30 -4.11 -5.48 10.75
N PHE A 31 -3.70 -4.48 9.96
CA PHE A 31 -2.76 -4.64 8.85
C PHE A 31 -1.40 -5.18 9.34
N ILE A 32 -0.81 -4.54 10.36
CA ILE A 32 0.47 -4.98 10.96
C ILE A 32 0.34 -6.37 11.57
N LYS A 33 -0.73 -6.62 12.33
CA LYS A 33 -0.97 -7.91 13.00
C LYS A 33 -1.19 -9.04 12.01
N SER A 34 -1.86 -8.78 10.90
CA SER A 34 -2.16 -9.77 9.84
C SER A 34 -0.92 -10.21 9.07
N LEU A 35 0.10 -9.34 8.97
CA LEU A 35 1.32 -9.58 8.19
C LEU A 35 2.55 -9.85 9.06
N ARG A 36 2.42 -9.91 10.39
CA ARG A 36 3.53 -10.00 11.35
C ARG A 36 4.52 -11.16 11.13
N TYR A 37 4.08 -12.24 10.46
CA TYR A 37 4.92 -13.40 10.15
C TYR A 37 5.51 -13.37 8.74
N ASP A 38 5.01 -12.48 7.87
CA ASP A 38 5.44 -12.37 6.48
C ASP A 38 6.40 -11.18 6.29
N VAL A 39 6.07 -10.02 6.89
CA VAL A 39 6.79 -8.76 6.71
C VAL A 39 6.84 -8.01 8.04
N LYS A 40 8.00 -7.49 8.40
CA LYS A 40 8.13 -6.55 9.53
C LYS A 40 7.68 -5.17 9.09
N ILE A 41 6.73 -4.59 9.81
CA ILE A 41 6.12 -3.30 9.47
C ILE A 41 6.31 -2.31 10.62
N VAL A 42 6.64 -1.06 10.30
CA VAL A 42 6.70 0.07 11.23
C VAL A 42 5.91 1.24 10.67
N GLU A 43 5.38 2.09 11.55
CA GLU A 43 4.53 3.21 11.12
C GLU A 43 5.32 4.38 10.52
N SER A 44 6.56 4.57 10.97
CA SER A 44 7.43 5.64 10.49
C SER A 44 8.90 5.20 10.49
N ILE A 45 9.73 5.91 9.73
CA ILE A 45 11.17 5.71 9.74
C ILE A 45 11.70 6.03 11.15
N PRO A 46 12.40 5.09 11.81
CA PRO A 46 12.87 5.29 13.18
C PRO A 46 13.86 6.44 13.27
N GLU A 47 13.75 7.23 14.33
CA GLU A 47 14.72 8.26 14.65
C GLU A 47 16.04 7.65 15.09
N LEU A 48 17.11 7.90 14.34
CA LEU A 48 18.44 7.43 14.70
C LEU A 48 19.11 8.46 15.61
N ARG A 49 19.45 8.07 16.83
CA ARG A 49 20.26 8.91 17.73
C ARG A 49 21.73 8.57 17.56
N LYS A 50 22.56 9.53 17.17
CA LYS A 50 24.02 9.40 17.12
C LYS A 50 24.65 10.55 17.88
N ASN A 51 25.45 10.25 18.90
CA ASN A 51 26.13 11.22 19.76
C ASN A 51 25.19 12.30 20.35
N GLY A 52 24.02 11.89 20.85
CA GLY A 52 23.02 12.80 21.43
C GLY A 52 22.24 13.65 20.43
N LYS A 53 22.54 13.57 19.13
CA LYS A 53 21.79 14.27 18.07
C LYS A 53 20.83 13.33 17.35
N ILE A 54 19.60 13.79 17.13
CA ILE A 54 18.60 13.10 16.30
C ILE A 54 19.00 13.28 14.84
N LYS A 55 19.26 12.17 14.14
CA LYS A 55 19.44 12.13 12.69
C LYS A 55 18.16 11.60 12.05
N LYS A 56 17.45 12.49 11.35
CA LYS A 56 16.32 12.09 10.49
C LYS A 56 16.88 11.34 9.29
N LEU A 57 16.59 10.04 9.19
CA LEU A 57 16.93 9.26 8.01
C LEU A 57 15.99 9.68 6.88
N LYS A 58 16.56 10.21 5.78
CA LYS A 58 15.81 10.51 4.57
C LYS A 58 15.85 9.30 3.65
N ALA A 59 14.69 8.84 3.21
CA ALA A 59 14.62 7.76 2.24
C ALA A 59 15.12 8.24 0.87
N PHE A 60 15.94 7.43 0.21
CA PHE A 60 16.40 7.71 -1.14
C PHE A 60 15.32 7.32 -2.16
N GLN A 61 14.85 8.30 -2.93
CA GLN A 61 13.74 8.08 -3.86
C GLN A 61 14.22 7.32 -5.10
N ILE A 62 13.48 6.28 -5.46
CA ILE A 62 13.71 5.46 -6.65
C ILE A 62 12.39 5.31 -7.39
N ARG A 63 12.44 5.43 -8.72
CA ARG A 63 11.31 5.12 -9.60
C ARG A 63 11.44 3.69 -10.11
N PRO A 64 10.62 2.74 -9.66
CA PRO A 64 10.71 1.37 -10.17
C PRO A 64 10.25 1.29 -11.64
N PRO A 65 10.82 0.38 -12.44
CA PRO A 65 10.27 0.01 -13.74
C PRO A 65 8.80 -0.44 -13.62
N ARG A 66 7.99 -0.25 -14.66
CA ARG A 66 6.66 -0.87 -14.71
C ARG A 66 6.86 -2.39 -14.81
N ASP A 67 6.03 -3.15 -14.11
CA ASP A 67 6.08 -4.62 -14.09
C ASP A 67 7.48 -5.16 -13.78
N ALA A 68 8.18 -4.54 -12.82
CA ALA A 68 9.55 -4.91 -12.51
C ALA A 68 9.61 -6.36 -12.04
N PRO A 69 10.56 -7.15 -12.55
CA PRO A 69 10.74 -8.53 -12.11
C PRO A 69 11.24 -8.56 -10.67
N ILE A 70 11.02 -9.69 -9.99
CA ILE A 70 11.54 -9.93 -8.62
C ILE A 70 13.05 -9.66 -8.54
N SER A 71 13.78 -10.02 -9.60
CA SER A 71 15.22 -9.83 -9.68
C SER A 71 15.63 -8.38 -9.49
N TRP A 72 14.85 -7.41 -9.99
CA TRP A 72 15.11 -5.98 -9.83
C TRP A 72 15.07 -5.56 -8.35
N TYR A 73 14.11 -6.09 -7.58
CA TYR A 73 14.00 -5.83 -6.15
C TYR A 73 15.14 -6.47 -5.35
N THR A 74 15.53 -7.69 -5.72
CA THR A 74 16.59 -8.44 -5.02
C THR A 74 18.00 -8.00 -5.42
N THR A 75 18.15 -7.20 -6.48
CA THR A 75 19.43 -6.67 -6.96
C THR A 75 19.49 -5.16 -6.76
N PHE A 76 19.01 -4.37 -7.73
CA PHE A 76 19.12 -2.92 -7.75
C PHE A 76 18.50 -2.24 -6.53
N ALA A 77 17.24 -2.60 -6.18
CA ALA A 77 16.59 -1.98 -5.03
C ALA A 77 17.27 -2.37 -3.71
N LEU A 78 17.69 -3.62 -3.57
CA LEU A 78 18.43 -4.10 -2.40
C LEU A 78 19.80 -3.40 -2.27
N GLU A 79 20.52 -3.20 -3.36
CA GLU A 79 21.78 -2.46 -3.38
C GLU A 79 21.59 -1.03 -2.88
N LYS A 80 20.59 -0.32 -3.43
CA LYS A 80 20.27 1.04 -3.00
C LYS A 80 19.79 1.12 -1.56
N MET A 81 19.08 0.11 -1.07
CA MET A 81 18.70 0.00 0.33
C MET A 81 19.92 -0.16 1.25
N LYS A 82 20.93 -0.93 0.84
CA LYS A 82 22.18 -1.05 1.61
C LYS A 82 22.99 0.26 1.60
N GLU A 83 23.02 0.97 0.48
CA GLU A 83 23.72 2.24 0.33
C GLU A 83 23.07 3.36 1.17
N HIS A 84 21.74 3.47 1.15
CA HIS A 84 21.02 4.59 1.75
C HIS A 84 20.28 4.26 3.05
N SER A 85 20.31 3.00 3.50
CA SER A 85 19.55 2.44 4.63
C SER A 85 18.01 2.45 4.49
N ALA A 86 17.44 3.44 3.80
CA ALA A 86 16.03 3.51 3.45
C ALA A 86 15.87 4.00 2.01
N ILE A 87 14.92 3.40 1.29
CA ILE A 87 14.53 3.80 -0.06
C ILE A 87 13.04 4.10 -0.08
N TYR A 88 12.64 5.05 -0.92
CA TYR A 88 11.24 5.37 -1.17
C TYR A 88 10.91 5.07 -2.63
N LEU A 89 10.10 4.04 -2.84
CA LEU A 89 9.72 3.61 -4.18
C LEU A 89 8.47 4.40 -4.62
N THR A 90 8.63 5.40 -5.48
CA THR A 90 7.51 6.21 -5.96
C THR A 90 7.71 6.70 -7.40
N PRO A 91 6.66 6.72 -8.24
CA PRO A 91 5.30 6.22 -7.98
C PRO A 91 5.22 4.68 -7.97
N PHE A 92 4.41 4.12 -7.07
CA PHE A 92 4.27 2.67 -6.86
C PHE A 92 2.96 2.06 -7.40
N SER A 93 2.54 2.47 -8.59
CA SER A 93 1.44 1.82 -9.32
C SER A 93 1.98 0.79 -10.33
N HIS A 94 1.49 -0.45 -10.27
CA HIS A 94 1.87 -1.54 -11.20
C HIS A 94 3.39 -1.72 -11.36
N ARG A 95 4.11 -1.85 -10.23
CA ARG A 95 5.58 -1.89 -10.21
C ARG A 95 6.19 -3.27 -9.99
N LEU A 96 5.39 -4.26 -9.60
CA LEU A 96 5.83 -5.65 -9.47
C LEU A 96 5.11 -6.46 -10.55
N ALA A 97 5.88 -7.23 -11.34
CA ALA A 97 5.37 -8.08 -12.43
C ALA A 97 4.15 -8.91 -11.98
N GLU A 98 3.06 -8.93 -12.75
CA GLU A 98 1.81 -9.61 -12.39
C GLU A 98 1.99 -11.13 -12.28
N GLU A 99 2.60 -11.73 -13.29
CA GLU A 99 2.93 -13.15 -13.29
C GLU A 99 4.23 -13.41 -12.51
N ILE A 100 4.10 -14.13 -11.40
CA ILE A 100 5.19 -14.53 -10.54
C ILE A 100 5.06 -16.03 -10.28
N ASP A 101 6.07 -16.79 -10.74
CA ASP A 101 6.13 -18.25 -10.61
C ASP A 101 6.33 -18.75 -9.18
N ASN A 102 6.51 -17.84 -8.21
CA ASN A 102 6.66 -18.18 -6.80
C ASN A 102 5.28 -18.18 -6.09
N PRO A 103 4.77 -19.35 -5.66
CA PRO A 103 3.45 -19.45 -5.03
C PRO A 103 3.33 -18.67 -3.72
N GLU A 104 4.42 -18.54 -2.97
CA GLU A 104 4.43 -17.82 -1.70
C GLU A 104 4.24 -16.32 -1.90
N TYR A 105 4.78 -15.76 -2.98
CA TYR A 105 4.56 -14.35 -3.33
C TYR A 105 3.11 -14.10 -3.77
N GLN A 106 2.53 -15.00 -4.56
CA GLN A 106 1.10 -14.90 -4.90
C GLN A 106 0.22 -15.06 -3.67
N ARG A 107 0.53 -16.00 -2.77
CA ARG A 107 -0.17 -16.18 -1.49
C ARG A 107 -0.11 -14.92 -0.64
N LEU A 108 1.06 -14.26 -0.56
CA LEU A 108 1.22 -13.02 0.19
C LEU A 108 0.42 -11.87 -0.45
N ARG A 109 0.40 -11.74 -1.78
CA ARG A 109 -0.43 -10.76 -2.48
C ARG A 109 -1.91 -10.92 -2.14
N CYS A 110 -2.42 -12.16 -2.22
CA CYS A 110 -3.81 -12.45 -1.84
C CYS A 110 -4.07 -12.12 -0.37
N ARG A 111 -3.15 -12.48 0.54
CA ARG A 111 -3.27 -12.14 1.96
C ARG A 111 -3.35 -10.63 2.18
N VAL A 112 -2.48 -9.86 1.53
CA VAL A 112 -2.48 -8.40 1.63
C VAL A 112 -3.80 -7.82 1.12
N ASN A 113 -4.19 -8.17 -0.11
CA ASN A 113 -5.36 -7.58 -0.79
C ASN A 113 -6.70 -7.94 -0.16
N TYR A 114 -6.87 -9.17 0.31
CA TYR A 114 -8.18 -9.66 0.76
C TYR A 114 -8.31 -9.79 2.28
N HIS A 115 -7.21 -9.86 3.02
CA HIS A 115 -7.24 -10.12 4.45
C HIS A 115 -6.61 -9.01 5.30
N ALA A 116 -5.44 -8.50 4.91
CA ALA A 116 -4.70 -7.53 5.71
C ALA A 116 -5.21 -6.09 5.50
N LEU A 117 -5.49 -5.69 4.26
CA LEU A 117 -6.06 -4.38 3.96
C LEU A 117 -7.56 -4.38 4.32
N ARG A 118 -7.88 -3.79 5.47
CA ARG A 118 -9.25 -3.56 5.91
C ARG A 118 -9.47 -2.09 6.21
N PHE A 119 -10.61 -1.57 5.79
CA PHE A 119 -11.01 -0.22 6.18
C PHE A 119 -11.23 -0.13 7.68
N LYS A 120 -11.15 1.10 8.21
CA LYS A 120 -11.45 1.34 9.62
C LYS A 120 -12.82 0.81 10.03
N PRO A 121 -12.99 0.40 11.31
CA PRO A 121 -14.25 -0.15 11.81
C PRO A 121 -15.48 0.72 11.49
N HIS A 122 -15.37 2.04 11.64
CA HIS A 122 -16.50 2.94 11.36
C HIS A 122 -16.89 2.99 9.87
N ILE A 123 -15.92 2.89 8.95
CA ILE A 123 -16.19 2.82 7.51
C ILE A 123 -16.91 1.51 7.18
N MET A 124 -16.44 0.40 7.75
CA MET A 124 -17.06 -0.91 7.59
C MET A 124 -18.46 -0.98 8.21
N GLU A 125 -18.66 -0.37 9.38
CA GLU A 125 -19.97 -0.31 10.03
C GLU A 125 -20.98 0.49 9.19
N LEU A 126 -20.54 1.65 8.68
CA LEU A 126 -21.36 2.47 7.80
C LEU A 126 -21.71 1.72 6.50
N SER A 127 -20.75 1.07 5.85
CA SER A 127 -21.00 0.32 4.62
C SER A 127 -21.97 -0.84 4.85
N ASN A 128 -21.82 -1.59 5.95
CA ASN A 128 -22.72 -2.66 6.34
C ASN A 128 -24.14 -2.14 6.60
N LYS A 129 -24.28 -0.99 7.28
CA LYS A 129 -25.59 -0.35 7.50
C LYS A 129 -26.27 0.01 6.17
N ILE A 130 -25.54 0.55 5.21
CA ILE A 130 -26.08 0.88 3.87
C ILE A 130 -26.54 -0.40 3.17
N VAL A 131 -25.68 -1.41 3.11
CA VAL A 131 -25.99 -2.69 2.42
C VAL A 131 -27.19 -3.39 3.08
N ASN A 132 -27.27 -3.41 4.41
CA ASN A 132 -28.38 -4.03 5.13
C ASN A 132 -29.72 -3.33 4.83
N ARG A 133 -29.72 -2.00 4.71
CA ARG A 133 -30.93 -1.24 4.31
C ARG A 133 -31.36 -1.55 2.89
N LEU A 134 -30.42 -1.61 1.93
CA LEU A 134 -30.71 -1.96 0.54
C LEU A 134 -31.30 -3.37 0.44
N ARG A 135 -30.69 -4.36 1.13
CA ARG A 135 -31.19 -5.74 1.17
C ARG A 135 -32.59 -5.85 1.79
N ALA A 136 -32.89 -5.04 2.80
CA ALA A 136 -34.21 -5.02 3.42
C ALA A 136 -35.32 -4.49 2.47
N GLN A 137 -34.95 -3.72 1.45
CA GLN A 137 -35.87 -3.21 0.43
C GLN A 137 -36.01 -4.15 -0.79
N GLY A 138 -35.19 -5.21 -0.86
CA GLY A 138 -35.22 -6.20 -1.93
C GLY A 138 -33.84 -6.47 -2.53
N HIS A 139 -33.86 -7.17 -3.67
CA HIS A 139 -32.64 -7.41 -4.43
C HIS A 139 -32.14 -6.11 -5.07
N PHE A 140 -30.83 -5.90 -5.09
CA PHE A 140 -30.22 -4.74 -5.71
C PHE A 140 -28.99 -5.15 -6.54
N MET A 141 -28.64 -4.29 -7.50
CA MET A 141 -27.42 -4.39 -8.29
C MET A 141 -26.52 -3.20 -7.95
N ALA A 142 -25.22 -3.45 -7.78
CA ALA A 142 -24.22 -2.40 -7.60
C ALA A 142 -23.37 -2.30 -8.87
N LEU A 143 -23.23 -1.09 -9.40
CA LEU A 143 -22.41 -0.79 -10.57
C LEU A 143 -21.37 0.27 -10.16
N HIS A 144 -20.08 -0.05 -10.32
CA HIS A 144 -19.00 0.93 -10.16
C HIS A 144 -18.68 1.52 -11.52
N LEU A 145 -19.17 2.74 -11.77
CA LEU A 145 -18.94 3.47 -13.01
C LEU A 145 -17.86 4.52 -12.76
N ARG A 146 -16.73 4.41 -13.46
CA ARG A 146 -15.58 5.29 -13.33
C ARG A 146 -15.55 6.26 -14.52
N PHE A 147 -15.98 7.50 -14.32
CA PHE A 147 -16.13 8.55 -15.34
C PHE A 147 -15.19 9.74 -15.16
N GLU A 148 -14.13 9.56 -14.38
CA GLU A 148 -13.16 10.59 -14.09
C GLU A 148 -12.39 11.00 -15.35
N MET A 149 -11.97 12.27 -15.39
CA MET A 149 -11.29 12.86 -16.55
C MET A 149 -10.02 12.08 -16.94
N ASP A 150 -9.34 11.46 -15.98
CA ASP A 150 -8.19 10.58 -16.22
C ASP A 150 -8.57 9.32 -16.99
N MET A 151 -9.79 8.79 -16.83
CA MET A 151 -10.25 7.59 -17.55
C MET A 151 -10.80 7.92 -18.94
N LEU A 152 -11.52 9.04 -19.07
CA LEU A 152 -12.14 9.45 -20.33
C LEU A 152 -11.10 9.93 -21.36
N ALA A 153 -9.99 10.54 -20.91
CA ALA A 153 -8.95 11.05 -21.79
C ALA A 153 -8.10 9.96 -22.50
N PHE A 154 -8.14 8.70 -22.03
CA PHE A 154 -7.43 7.57 -22.65
C PHE A 154 -8.37 6.56 -23.33
N ALA A 155 -9.64 6.92 -23.51
CA ALA A 155 -10.64 6.07 -24.19
C ALA A 155 -10.75 6.33 -25.71
N GLY A 156 -9.79 7.05 -26.30
CA GLY A 156 -9.75 7.40 -27.73
C GLY A 156 -8.44 7.00 -28.40
#